data_AF-A0A9E1S9E8-F1
#
_entry.id   AF-A0A9E1S9E8-F1
#
_cell.length_a   1.000
_cell.length_b   1.000
_cell.length_c   1.000
_cell.angle_alpha   90.00
_cell.angle_beta   90.00
_cell.angle_gamma   90.00
#
_symmetry.space_group_name_H-M   'P 1'
#
loop_
_entity.id
_entity.type
_entity.pdbx_description
1 polymer ?
#
loop_
_entity_poly.entity_id
_entity_poly.type
_entity_poly.pdbx_seq_one_letter_code
_entity_poly.pdbx_strand_id
1 'polypeptide(L)'
;MKKEDELIIRYLDENLSKEEIQTLDQSLKENSDLRKRFYDQVNVGTALEEEFCSRLPEEKVISFKRKPSTVTLLAFAASFIVAVGIIGYSFFNTKESIATLASNENAAWESSLPTLEGSKLSAGFMTLKSGVATIRFSSGAEVVLEAPAEIELQTAMQGKLIRGNAVVHVPDSAHGFTLATPSGYAVDHGTAFGVSIMENGKISDFKVLEGEISLHSPKGDSIFLLENESATLNDYGISKKIVLSAEQPIPFLGKENNTLRIQTAGKCQSIIRNDEIAYLDQDFLMVKLDTGSNPYERRALFNFKEDQVDWSKIKKSRLRLNLVPCGVGHRVYLPKTNRFKLYALAGFTGVESWENLKWGEAPTTESATLVGRFEIPRSQEKGSITIESNELLEFLKSNNASEYTFILTRETSETRGSGMVHAFASDSHPEASGPTLELSF
;
A
#
# COMPACT_ATOMS: atom_id res chain seq x y z
N MET A 1 -3.90 13.72 -84.72
CA MET A 1 -5.10 14.58 -84.66
C MET A 1 -4.66 16.01 -84.96
N LYS A 2 -5.44 16.86 -85.65
CA LYS A 2 -5.04 18.28 -85.73
C LYS A 2 -5.39 18.95 -84.41
N LYS A 3 -4.59 19.93 -83.97
CA LYS A 3 -4.80 20.67 -82.71
C LYS A 3 -6.20 21.30 -82.62
N GLU A 4 -6.77 21.65 -83.76
CA GLU A 4 -8.14 22.16 -83.91
C GLU A 4 -9.20 21.12 -83.52
N ASP A 5 -9.06 19.86 -83.97
CA ASP A 5 -10.04 18.79 -83.70
C ASP A 5 -10.06 18.43 -82.20
N GLU A 6 -8.90 18.55 -81.53
CA GLU A 6 -8.74 18.33 -80.09
C GLU A 6 -9.47 19.39 -79.24
N LEU A 7 -9.46 20.66 -79.69
CA LEU A 7 -10.23 21.73 -79.06
C LEU A 7 -11.74 21.54 -79.23
N ILE A 8 -12.19 20.99 -80.36
CA ILE A 8 -13.63 20.68 -80.56
C ILE A 8 -14.07 19.56 -79.61
N ILE A 9 -13.34 18.44 -79.56
CA ILE A 9 -13.69 17.31 -78.69
C ILE A 9 -13.74 17.76 -77.23
N ARG A 10 -12.69 18.44 -76.74
CA ARG A 10 -12.66 18.95 -75.35
C ARG A 10 -13.72 20.01 -75.06
N TYR A 11 -14.25 20.70 -76.08
CA TYR A 11 -15.37 21.64 -75.92
C TYR A 11 -16.70 20.89 -75.74
N LEU A 12 -16.93 19.82 -76.50
CA LEU A 12 -18.10 18.95 -76.36
C LEU A 12 -18.11 18.19 -75.02
N ASP A 13 -16.92 17.84 -74.51
CA ASP A 13 -16.75 17.23 -73.17
C ASP A 13 -16.80 18.25 -72.00
N GLU A 14 -17.25 19.49 -72.25
CA GLU A 14 -17.30 20.62 -71.29
C GLU A 14 -15.96 20.94 -70.56
N ASN A 15 -14.82 20.54 -71.14
CA ASN A 15 -13.51 20.49 -70.49
C ASN A 15 -12.50 21.48 -71.10
N LEU A 16 -12.96 22.70 -71.40
CA LEU A 16 -12.19 23.79 -72.03
C LEU A 16 -12.11 25.04 -71.14
N SER A 17 -10.95 25.69 -71.09
CA SER A 17 -10.81 26.96 -70.35
C SER A 17 -11.50 28.14 -71.08
N LYS A 18 -11.84 29.21 -70.37
CA LYS A 18 -12.47 30.41 -70.97
C LYS A 18 -11.62 31.05 -72.08
N GLU A 19 -10.29 30.98 -71.98
CA GLU A 19 -9.35 31.50 -72.99
C GLU A 19 -9.27 30.55 -74.22
N GLU A 20 -9.32 29.24 -73.98
CA GLU A 20 -9.39 28.24 -75.05
C GLU A 20 -10.72 28.35 -75.82
N ILE A 21 -11.84 28.62 -75.13
CA ILE A 21 -13.15 28.84 -75.76
C ILE A 21 -13.08 30.04 -76.71
N GLN A 22 -12.54 31.18 -76.28
CA GLN A 22 -12.38 32.37 -77.15
C GLN A 22 -11.49 32.07 -78.38
N THR A 23 -10.45 31.25 -78.20
CA THR A 23 -9.55 30.84 -79.28
C THR A 23 -10.26 29.94 -80.31
N LEU A 24 -11.09 29.00 -79.83
CA LEU A 24 -11.93 28.15 -80.68
C LEU A 24 -12.99 28.99 -81.42
N ASP A 25 -13.64 29.91 -80.72
CA ASP A 25 -14.67 30.82 -81.27
C ASP A 25 -14.13 31.69 -82.43
N GLN A 26 -12.92 32.21 -82.28
CA GLN A 26 -12.25 32.99 -83.34
C GLN A 26 -11.88 32.09 -84.53
N SER A 27 -11.33 30.91 -84.27
CA SER A 27 -10.98 29.92 -85.29
C SER A 27 -12.21 29.47 -86.10
N LEU A 28 -13.35 29.31 -85.42
CA LEU A 28 -14.64 28.99 -86.03
C LEU A 28 -15.21 30.16 -86.84
N LYS A 29 -14.94 31.43 -86.52
CA LYS A 29 -15.36 32.58 -87.35
C LYS A 29 -14.57 32.65 -88.66
N GLU A 30 -13.27 32.37 -88.62
CA GLU A 30 -12.36 32.54 -89.76
C GLU A 30 -12.38 31.35 -90.74
N ASN A 31 -12.56 30.11 -90.26
CA ASN A 31 -12.39 28.91 -91.08
C ASN A 31 -13.72 28.14 -91.33
N SER A 32 -14.18 28.12 -92.59
CA SER A 32 -15.41 27.41 -93.00
C SER A 32 -15.33 25.88 -92.88
N ASP A 33 -14.18 25.29 -93.15
CA ASP A 33 -13.97 23.83 -93.05
C ASP A 33 -13.90 23.38 -91.59
N LEU A 34 -13.42 24.25 -90.69
CA LEU A 34 -13.48 24.01 -89.26
C LEU A 34 -14.92 24.07 -88.73
N ARG A 35 -15.73 25.06 -89.16
CA ARG A 35 -17.17 25.10 -88.82
C ARG A 35 -17.90 23.84 -89.26
N LYS A 36 -17.61 23.33 -90.45
CA LYS A 36 -18.23 22.10 -90.94
C LYS A 36 -17.86 20.90 -90.06
N ARG A 37 -16.57 20.70 -89.76
CA ARG A 37 -16.11 19.64 -88.83
C ARG A 37 -16.74 19.74 -87.45
N PHE A 38 -16.88 20.96 -86.91
CA PHE A 38 -17.56 21.21 -85.63
C PHE A 38 -19.03 20.78 -85.69
N TYR A 39 -19.76 21.20 -86.73
CA TYR A 39 -21.16 20.86 -86.91
C TYR A 39 -21.37 19.35 -87.11
N ASP A 40 -20.49 18.69 -87.87
CA ASP A 40 -20.49 17.25 -88.07
C ASP A 40 -20.26 16.50 -86.73
N GLN A 41 -19.32 16.96 -85.89
CA GLN A 41 -19.06 16.34 -84.57
C GLN A 41 -20.17 16.59 -83.54
N VAL A 42 -20.77 17.79 -83.50
CA VAL A 42 -21.95 18.07 -82.67
C VAL A 42 -23.09 17.12 -83.06
N ASN A 43 -23.40 17.03 -84.36
CA ASN A 43 -24.48 16.16 -84.84
C ASN A 43 -24.21 14.67 -84.59
N VAL A 44 -22.96 14.21 -84.57
CA VAL A 44 -22.63 12.84 -84.16
C VAL A 44 -23.00 12.60 -82.70
N GLY A 45 -22.73 13.55 -81.81
CA GLY A 45 -23.16 13.48 -80.40
C GLY A 45 -24.69 13.43 -80.27
N THR A 46 -25.40 14.35 -80.93
CA THR A 46 -26.87 14.41 -80.86
C THR A 46 -27.54 13.18 -81.50
N ALA A 47 -27.01 12.68 -82.63
CA ALA A 47 -27.51 11.48 -83.27
C ALA A 47 -27.21 10.21 -82.45
N LEU A 48 -26.09 10.16 -81.72
CA LEU A 48 -25.81 9.09 -80.77
C LEU A 48 -26.80 9.11 -79.61
N GLU A 49 -27.14 10.27 -79.04
CA GLU A 49 -28.19 10.37 -78.03
C GLU A 49 -29.56 9.94 -78.57
N GLU A 50 -29.93 10.36 -79.78
CA GLU A 50 -31.22 10.03 -80.40
C GLU A 50 -31.34 8.54 -80.79
N GLU A 51 -30.25 7.91 -81.29
CA GLU A 51 -30.23 6.49 -81.66
C GLU A 51 -30.02 5.54 -80.46
N PHE A 52 -29.37 5.98 -79.36
CA PHE A 52 -29.26 5.18 -78.13
C PHE A 52 -30.45 5.35 -77.18
N CYS A 53 -31.04 6.55 -77.03
CA CYS A 53 -32.27 6.72 -76.23
C CYS A 53 -33.45 5.92 -76.81
N SER A 54 -33.46 5.68 -78.12
CA SER A 54 -34.46 4.85 -78.81
C SER A 54 -34.14 3.34 -78.86
N ARG A 55 -32.99 2.89 -78.32
CA ARG A 55 -32.56 1.48 -78.28
C ARG A 55 -32.06 0.97 -76.92
N LEU A 56 -32.32 1.69 -75.83
CA LEU A 56 -32.43 1.01 -74.55
C LEU A 56 -33.56 -0.02 -74.67
N PRO A 57 -33.36 -1.29 -74.26
CA PRO A 57 -34.48 -2.18 -74.03
C PRO A 57 -35.48 -1.49 -73.08
N GLU A 58 -36.74 -1.92 -73.09
CA GLU A 58 -37.47 -1.90 -71.82
C GLU A 58 -36.67 -2.76 -70.85
N GLU A 59 -35.77 -2.12 -70.08
CA GLU A 59 -35.31 -2.67 -68.84
C GLU A 59 -36.60 -2.96 -68.10
N LYS A 60 -36.91 -4.24 -67.92
CA LYS A 60 -37.95 -4.67 -66.99
C LYS A 60 -37.54 -4.05 -65.68
N VAL A 61 -38.12 -2.91 -65.37
CA VAL A 61 -37.95 -2.27 -64.08
C VAL A 61 -38.45 -3.32 -63.12
N ILE A 62 -37.50 -4.03 -62.51
CA ILE A 62 -37.78 -4.84 -61.35
C ILE A 62 -38.06 -3.80 -60.29
N SER A 63 -39.31 -3.34 -60.30
CA SER A 63 -39.98 -2.68 -59.21
C SER A 63 -40.01 -3.73 -58.10
N PHE A 64 -38.85 -3.88 -57.45
CA PHE A 64 -38.77 -4.09 -56.04
C PHE A 64 -39.51 -2.91 -55.42
N LYS A 65 -40.85 -3.01 -55.40
CA LYS A 65 -41.62 -2.58 -54.24
C LYS A 65 -40.89 -3.26 -53.10
N ARG A 66 -40.01 -2.52 -52.42
CA ARG A 66 -39.50 -2.88 -51.12
C ARG A 66 -40.73 -2.97 -50.24
N LYS A 67 -41.36 -4.16 -50.21
CA LYS A 67 -42.14 -4.59 -49.05
C LYS A 67 -41.22 -4.27 -47.88
N PRO A 68 -41.60 -3.38 -46.95
CA PRO A 68 -40.74 -3.04 -45.83
C PRO A 68 -40.42 -4.37 -45.14
N SER A 69 -39.18 -4.82 -45.27
CA SER A 69 -38.86 -6.16 -44.80
C SER A 69 -38.91 -6.06 -43.29
N THR A 70 -39.81 -6.84 -42.68
CA THR A 70 -39.86 -6.98 -41.23
C THR A 70 -38.48 -7.36 -40.71
N VAL A 71 -37.67 -8.07 -41.49
CA VAL A 71 -36.25 -8.36 -41.27
C VAL A 71 -35.39 -7.11 -41.00
N THR A 72 -35.51 -6.04 -41.79
CA THR A 72 -34.76 -4.79 -41.51
C THR A 72 -35.24 -4.08 -40.25
N LEU A 73 -36.54 -4.06 -39.98
CA LEU A 73 -37.09 -3.50 -38.73
C LEU A 73 -36.67 -4.34 -37.51
N LEU A 74 -36.69 -5.66 -37.64
CA LEU A 74 -36.25 -6.64 -36.64
C LEU A 74 -34.74 -6.56 -36.39
N ALA A 75 -33.92 -6.26 -37.39
CA ALA A 75 -32.48 -6.08 -37.23
C ALA A 75 -32.15 -4.82 -36.40
N PHE A 76 -32.80 -3.69 -36.68
CA PHE A 76 -32.68 -2.49 -35.85
C PHE A 76 -33.24 -2.72 -34.44
N ALA A 77 -34.39 -3.40 -34.30
CA ALA A 77 -34.94 -3.75 -32.99
C ALA A 77 -34.03 -4.69 -32.19
N ALA A 78 -33.43 -5.70 -32.83
CA ALA A 78 -32.49 -6.62 -32.19
C ALA A 78 -31.20 -5.91 -31.77
N SER A 79 -30.66 -5.03 -32.63
CA SER A 79 -29.52 -4.17 -32.29
C SER A 79 -29.83 -3.26 -31.10
N PHE A 80 -31.02 -2.66 -31.07
CA PHE A 80 -31.47 -1.81 -29.95
C PHE A 80 -31.68 -2.62 -28.67
N ILE A 81 -32.28 -3.82 -28.74
CA ILE A 81 -32.45 -4.72 -27.58
C ILE A 81 -31.10 -5.21 -27.06
N VAL A 82 -30.12 -5.49 -27.93
CA VAL A 82 -28.75 -5.84 -27.51
C VAL A 82 -28.04 -4.63 -26.90
N ALA A 83 -28.17 -3.44 -27.48
CA ALA A 83 -27.59 -2.22 -26.91
C ALA A 83 -28.21 -1.85 -25.55
N VAL A 84 -29.55 -1.89 -25.42
CA VAL A 84 -30.27 -1.71 -24.16
C VAL A 84 -29.97 -2.85 -23.18
N GLY A 85 -29.73 -4.07 -23.67
CA GLY A 85 -29.28 -5.20 -22.87
C GLY A 85 -27.88 -5.01 -22.30
N ILE A 86 -26.93 -4.49 -23.10
CA ILE A 86 -25.55 -4.19 -22.67
C ILE A 86 -25.51 -2.97 -21.74
N ILE A 87 -26.24 -1.89 -22.09
CA ILE A 87 -26.34 -0.68 -21.26
C ILE A 87 -27.05 -1.01 -19.95
N GLY A 88 -28.17 -1.72 -20.01
CA GLY A 88 -28.91 -2.20 -18.84
C GLY A 88 -28.05 -3.13 -17.97
N TYR A 89 -27.38 -4.12 -18.56
CA TYR A 89 -26.42 -4.95 -17.83
C TYR A 89 -25.33 -4.12 -17.17
N SER A 90 -24.76 -3.12 -17.87
CA SER A 90 -23.77 -2.20 -17.28
C SER A 90 -24.35 -1.31 -16.17
N PHE A 91 -25.65 -0.99 -16.20
CA PHE A 91 -26.33 -0.19 -15.18
C PHE A 91 -26.76 -1.01 -13.96
N PHE A 92 -27.11 -2.28 -14.16
CA PHE A 92 -27.53 -3.21 -13.10
C PHE A 92 -26.37 -3.99 -12.47
N ASN A 93 -25.19 -4.04 -13.10
CA ASN A 93 -24.05 -4.84 -12.64
C ASN A 93 -22.88 -4.02 -12.05
N THR A 94 -23.05 -2.71 -11.84
CA THR A 94 -22.15 -1.95 -10.97
C THR A 94 -22.41 -2.34 -9.51
N LYS A 95 -21.55 -3.19 -8.94
CA LYS A 95 -21.57 -3.45 -7.50
C LYS A 95 -21.39 -2.12 -6.75
N GLU A 96 -22.25 -1.87 -5.77
CA GLU A 96 -22.19 -0.66 -4.96
C GLU A 96 -20.87 -0.57 -4.19
N SER A 97 -20.26 0.61 -4.19
CA SER A 97 -19.00 0.89 -3.50
C SER A 97 -19.26 1.20 -2.03
N ILE A 98 -18.96 0.25 -1.16
CA ILE A 98 -19.20 0.36 0.29
C ILE A 98 -17.98 0.86 1.08
N ALA A 99 -16.78 0.82 0.48
CA ALA A 99 -15.55 1.32 1.08
C ALA A 99 -14.53 1.79 0.02
N THR A 100 -13.41 2.33 0.48
CA THR A 100 -12.24 2.71 -0.32
C THR A 100 -10.96 2.23 0.38
N LEU A 101 -10.01 1.67 -0.37
CA LEU A 101 -8.69 1.36 0.17
C LEU A 101 -7.89 2.67 0.34
N ALA A 102 -7.89 3.22 1.56
CA ALA A 102 -7.38 4.55 1.86
C ALA A 102 -5.86 4.62 2.04
N SER A 103 -5.20 3.51 2.40
CA SER A 103 -3.73 3.43 2.43
C SER A 103 -3.22 2.01 2.16
N ASN A 104 -2.04 1.90 1.54
CA ASN A 104 -1.34 0.62 1.35
C ASN A 104 0.17 0.79 1.69
N GLU A 105 0.59 0.37 2.90
CA GLU A 105 1.97 0.51 3.40
C GLU A 105 2.68 -0.85 3.42
N ASN A 106 3.47 -1.12 2.38
CA ASN A 106 4.15 -2.40 2.12
C ASN A 106 3.17 -3.61 2.08
N ALA A 107 1.92 -3.36 1.70
CA ALA A 107 0.84 -4.32 1.85
C ALA A 107 0.64 -5.23 0.62
N ALA A 108 0.86 -6.52 0.82
CA ALA A 108 0.63 -7.56 -0.18
C ALA A 108 -0.72 -8.23 0.07
N TRP A 109 -1.52 -8.37 -0.98
CA TRP A 109 -2.91 -8.83 -0.89
C TRP A 109 -3.17 -10.08 -1.72
N GLU A 110 -3.98 -10.98 -1.18
CA GLU A 110 -4.72 -11.99 -1.93
C GLU A 110 -6.21 -11.60 -1.85
N SER A 111 -6.77 -11.09 -2.94
CA SER A 111 -8.17 -10.64 -3.01
C SER A 111 -8.68 -10.62 -4.45
N SER A 112 -10.01 -10.72 -4.58
CA SER A 112 -10.74 -10.45 -5.83
C SER A 112 -11.19 -8.98 -5.96
N LEU A 113 -11.00 -8.17 -4.92
CA LEU A 113 -11.25 -6.73 -4.92
C LEU A 113 -9.98 -5.95 -5.33
N PRO A 114 -10.11 -4.71 -5.83
CA PRO A 114 -8.96 -3.86 -6.14
C PRO A 114 -8.05 -3.59 -4.93
N THR A 115 -6.73 -3.63 -5.12
CA THR A 115 -5.72 -3.55 -4.04
C THR A 115 -4.80 -2.32 -4.12
N LEU A 116 -5.05 -1.42 -5.10
CA LEU A 116 -4.35 -0.14 -5.25
C LEU A 116 -4.96 0.93 -4.33
N GLU A 117 -4.11 1.76 -3.72
CA GLU A 117 -4.55 2.90 -2.91
C GLU A 117 -5.50 3.84 -3.69
N GLY A 118 -6.55 4.32 -3.03
CA GLY A 118 -7.64 5.10 -3.63
C GLY A 118 -8.72 4.26 -4.36
N SER A 119 -8.55 2.94 -4.48
CA SER A 119 -9.55 2.10 -5.15
C SER A 119 -10.86 1.98 -4.36
N LYS A 120 -11.98 2.05 -5.08
CA LYS A 120 -13.32 1.75 -4.57
C LYS A 120 -13.51 0.25 -4.38
N LEU A 121 -14.10 -0.13 -3.26
CA LEU A 121 -14.31 -1.51 -2.82
C LEU A 121 -15.82 -1.79 -2.69
N SER A 122 -16.29 -2.85 -3.35
CA SER A 122 -17.60 -3.44 -3.09
C SER A 122 -17.53 -4.48 -1.97
N ALA A 123 -18.67 -5.05 -1.57
CA ALA A 123 -18.69 -6.22 -0.70
C ALA A 123 -17.85 -7.39 -1.26
N GLY A 124 -17.14 -8.09 -0.38
CA GLY A 124 -16.21 -9.18 -0.72
C GLY A 124 -15.08 -9.38 0.29
N PHE A 125 -14.24 -10.39 0.02
CA PHE A 125 -13.15 -10.82 0.90
C PHE A 125 -11.79 -10.25 0.49
N MET A 126 -10.98 -9.88 1.47
CA MET A 126 -9.59 -9.45 1.28
C MET A 126 -8.67 -10.09 2.31
N THR A 127 -7.60 -10.75 1.86
CA THR A 127 -6.57 -11.33 2.73
C THR A 127 -5.28 -10.54 2.60
N LEU A 128 -4.87 -9.88 3.68
CA LEU A 128 -3.63 -9.14 3.79
C LEU A 128 -2.51 -10.09 4.24
N LYS A 129 -1.48 -10.29 3.41
CA LYS A 129 -0.37 -11.23 3.62
C LYS A 129 0.84 -10.59 4.30
N SER A 130 1.12 -9.32 4.01
CA SER A 130 2.19 -8.51 4.63
C SER A 130 1.75 -7.05 4.73
N GLY A 131 2.48 -6.24 5.52
CA GLY A 131 2.29 -4.79 5.59
C GLY A 131 1.13 -4.33 6.46
N VAL A 132 0.74 -3.06 6.27
CA VAL A 132 -0.38 -2.40 6.94
C VAL A 132 -1.23 -1.70 5.88
N ALA A 133 -2.56 -1.72 6.05
CA ALA A 133 -3.46 -1.04 5.12
C ALA A 133 -4.68 -0.44 5.83
N THR A 134 -5.18 0.69 5.34
CA THR A 134 -6.39 1.32 5.88
C THR A 134 -7.53 1.17 4.89
N ILE A 135 -8.66 0.62 5.33
CA ILE A 135 -9.92 0.61 4.59
C ILE A 135 -10.84 1.66 5.22
N ARG A 136 -11.26 2.66 4.44
CA ARG A 136 -12.25 3.66 4.85
C ARG A 136 -13.61 3.27 4.28
N PHE A 137 -14.56 2.95 5.14
CA PHE A 137 -15.94 2.66 4.76
C PHE A 137 -16.67 3.94 4.33
N SER A 138 -17.70 3.80 3.50
CA SER A 138 -18.48 4.95 2.98
C SER A 138 -19.27 5.70 4.07
N SER A 139 -19.42 5.12 5.27
CA SER A 139 -19.91 5.78 6.49
C SER A 139 -18.93 6.80 7.08
N GLY A 140 -17.63 6.64 6.81
CA GLY A 140 -16.54 7.38 7.43
C GLY A 140 -15.71 6.55 8.44
N ALA A 141 -16.17 5.37 8.84
CA ALA A 141 -15.39 4.48 9.71
C ALA A 141 -14.10 4.01 9.01
N GLU A 142 -12.98 4.05 9.73
CA GLU A 142 -11.68 3.56 9.25
C GLU A 142 -11.29 2.28 9.98
N VAL A 143 -10.96 1.24 9.21
CA VAL A 143 -10.42 -0.03 9.72
C VAL A 143 -8.98 -0.15 9.22
N VAL A 144 -8.02 -0.04 10.13
CA VAL A 144 -6.59 -0.27 9.87
C VAL A 144 -6.29 -1.73 10.14
N LEU A 145 -5.74 -2.44 9.15
CA LEU A 145 -5.43 -3.87 9.20
C LEU A 145 -3.92 -4.07 9.27
N GLU A 146 -3.48 -4.97 10.16
CA GLU A 146 -2.07 -5.37 10.27
C GLU A 146 -1.92 -6.84 9.84
N ALA A 147 -0.97 -7.12 8.95
CA ALA A 147 -0.79 -8.45 8.40
C ALA A 147 -0.18 -9.45 9.42
N PRO A 148 -0.56 -10.74 9.37
CA PRO A 148 -1.52 -11.35 8.46
C PRO A 148 -2.97 -11.17 8.93
N ALA A 149 -3.83 -10.64 8.05
CA ALA A 149 -5.25 -10.40 8.36
C ALA A 149 -6.17 -10.87 7.23
N GLU A 150 -7.42 -11.18 7.58
CA GLU A 150 -8.47 -11.53 6.64
C GLU A 150 -9.75 -10.80 7.03
N ILE A 151 -10.33 -10.05 6.09
CA ILE A 151 -11.54 -9.25 6.31
C ILE A 151 -12.57 -9.52 5.19
N GLU A 152 -13.83 -9.56 5.58
CA GLU A 152 -14.99 -9.53 4.70
C GLU A 152 -15.66 -8.14 4.82
N LEU A 153 -15.74 -7.41 3.71
CA LEU A 153 -16.49 -6.16 3.63
C LEU A 153 -17.95 -6.52 3.35
N GLN A 154 -18.87 -6.18 4.26
CA GLN A 154 -20.26 -6.62 4.18
C GLN A 154 -21.19 -5.47 3.75
N THR A 155 -21.15 -4.33 4.45
CA THR A 155 -21.92 -3.12 4.11
C THR A 155 -21.11 -1.86 4.40
N ALA A 156 -21.64 -0.67 4.08
CA ALA A 156 -21.00 0.59 4.44
C ALA A 156 -20.90 0.83 5.97
N MET A 157 -21.69 0.10 6.78
CA MET A 157 -21.71 0.18 8.25
C MET A 157 -21.16 -1.08 8.93
N GLN A 158 -20.70 -2.07 8.17
CA GLN A 158 -20.33 -3.37 8.72
C GLN A 158 -19.18 -4.04 7.97
N GLY A 159 -18.14 -4.38 8.72
CA GLY A 159 -17.08 -5.30 8.31
C GLY A 159 -17.05 -6.52 9.22
N LYS A 160 -16.49 -7.63 8.72
CA LYS A 160 -16.22 -8.82 9.53
C LYS A 160 -14.75 -9.17 9.44
N LEU A 161 -14.03 -9.05 10.55
CA LEU A 161 -12.66 -9.55 10.66
C LEU A 161 -12.73 -11.07 10.89
N ILE A 162 -12.05 -11.83 10.06
CA ILE A 162 -12.03 -13.31 10.10
C ILE A 162 -10.77 -13.79 10.82
N ARG A 163 -9.65 -13.08 10.63
CA ARG A 163 -8.35 -13.36 11.23
C ARG A 163 -7.50 -12.11 11.32
N GLY A 164 -6.57 -12.06 12.27
CA GLY A 164 -5.52 -11.04 12.38
C GLY A 164 -5.90 -9.90 13.32
N ASN A 165 -5.20 -8.77 13.18
CA ASN A 165 -5.38 -7.60 14.02
C ASN A 165 -6.01 -6.46 13.21
N ALA A 166 -6.91 -5.71 13.85
CA ALA A 166 -7.44 -4.47 13.31
C ALA A 166 -7.58 -3.40 14.39
N VAL A 167 -7.40 -2.14 13.99
CA VAL A 167 -7.82 -0.97 14.78
C VAL A 167 -8.94 -0.28 14.01
N VAL A 168 -10.08 -0.08 14.67
CA VAL A 168 -11.22 0.65 14.16
C VAL A 168 -11.22 2.06 14.76
N HIS A 169 -11.47 3.06 13.93
CA HIS A 169 -11.69 4.44 14.34
C HIS A 169 -12.97 4.95 13.68
N VAL A 170 -13.98 5.28 14.50
CA VAL A 170 -15.31 5.65 14.02
C VAL A 170 -15.60 7.11 14.39
N PRO A 171 -15.72 8.02 13.40
CA PRO A 171 -16.14 9.40 13.65
C PRO A 171 -17.65 9.49 13.89
N ASP A 172 -18.12 10.63 14.39
CA ASP A 172 -19.54 10.97 14.64
C ASP A 172 -20.49 10.61 13.48
N SER A 173 -20.02 10.73 12.23
CA SER A 173 -20.81 10.42 11.03
C SER A 173 -21.10 8.92 10.83
N ALA A 174 -20.44 8.05 11.59
CA ALA A 174 -20.42 6.60 11.42
C ALA A 174 -20.83 5.83 12.71
N HIS A 175 -21.41 6.50 13.71
CA HIS A 175 -21.92 5.87 14.92
C HIS A 175 -22.80 4.64 14.62
N GLY A 176 -22.63 3.57 15.41
CA GLY A 176 -23.27 2.28 15.15
C GLY A 176 -22.53 1.40 14.14
N PHE A 177 -21.31 1.77 13.71
CA PHE A 177 -20.46 0.88 12.91
C PHE A 177 -20.23 -0.43 13.65
N THR A 178 -20.41 -1.55 12.94
CA THR A 178 -20.33 -2.89 13.52
C THR A 178 -19.14 -3.65 12.96
N LEU A 179 -18.24 -4.10 13.84
CA LEU A 179 -17.19 -5.05 13.47
C LEU A 179 -17.53 -6.43 14.02
N ALA A 180 -17.90 -7.34 13.11
CA ALA A 180 -18.12 -8.74 13.44
C ALA A 180 -16.80 -9.53 13.47
N THR A 181 -16.77 -10.58 14.28
CA THR A 181 -15.72 -11.61 14.30
C THR A 181 -16.38 -13.00 14.27
N PRO A 182 -15.64 -14.12 14.24
CA PRO A 182 -16.27 -15.44 14.31
C PRO A 182 -16.90 -15.72 15.69
N SER A 183 -16.36 -15.15 16.76
CA SER A 183 -16.83 -15.37 18.15
C SER A 183 -17.76 -14.29 18.72
N GLY A 184 -18.20 -13.31 17.92
CA GLY A 184 -19.15 -12.27 18.34
C GLY A 184 -19.15 -11.04 17.43
N TYR A 185 -19.60 -9.90 17.95
CA TYR A 185 -19.47 -8.61 17.28
C TYR A 185 -19.34 -7.45 18.28
N ALA A 186 -18.66 -6.38 17.84
CA ALA A 186 -18.60 -5.10 18.53
C ALA A 186 -19.45 -4.06 17.78
N VAL A 187 -20.25 -3.30 18.53
CA VAL A 187 -20.97 -2.11 18.06
C VAL A 187 -20.34 -0.87 18.66
N ASP A 188 -20.04 0.09 17.79
CA ASP A 188 -19.41 1.36 18.11
C ASP A 188 -20.42 2.46 18.48
N HIS A 189 -20.08 3.31 19.46
CA HIS A 189 -20.87 4.50 19.86
C HIS A 189 -20.11 5.83 19.72
N GLY A 190 -19.19 5.93 18.76
CA GLY A 190 -18.29 7.06 18.53
C GLY A 190 -16.91 6.82 19.12
N THR A 191 -16.19 5.80 18.62
CA THR A 191 -15.11 5.20 19.40
C THR A 191 -13.93 4.71 18.56
N ALA A 192 -12.77 4.63 19.22
CA ALA A 192 -11.59 3.94 18.71
C ALA A 192 -11.36 2.67 19.53
N PHE A 193 -11.23 1.51 18.85
CA PHE A 193 -10.99 0.23 19.51
C PHE A 193 -10.09 -0.69 18.67
N GLY A 194 -9.29 -1.50 19.36
CA GLY A 194 -8.50 -2.57 18.75
C GLY A 194 -9.20 -3.92 18.89
N VAL A 195 -9.00 -4.79 17.90
CA VAL A 195 -9.38 -6.21 17.93
C VAL A 195 -8.23 -7.10 17.47
N SER A 196 -8.07 -8.26 18.11
CA SER A 196 -7.13 -9.32 17.74
C SER A 196 -7.87 -10.65 17.68
N ILE A 197 -7.70 -11.41 16.59
CA ILE A 197 -8.30 -12.74 16.41
C ILE A 197 -7.24 -13.83 16.49
N MET A 198 -7.34 -14.64 17.54
CA MET A 198 -6.40 -15.71 17.90
C MET A 198 -7.01 -17.10 17.65
N GLU A 199 -6.22 -18.16 17.87
CA GLU A 199 -6.63 -19.56 17.78
C GLU A 199 -7.43 -19.94 16.50
N ASN A 200 -7.01 -19.40 15.34
CA ASN A 200 -7.69 -19.59 14.06
C ASN A 200 -9.18 -19.19 14.05
N GLY A 201 -9.54 -18.12 14.78
CA GLY A 201 -10.90 -17.54 14.77
C GLY A 201 -11.71 -17.76 16.04
N LYS A 202 -11.28 -18.64 16.94
CA LYS A 202 -12.06 -19.03 18.13
C LYS A 202 -12.10 -17.99 19.24
N ILE A 203 -11.10 -17.12 19.29
CA ILE A 203 -10.93 -16.12 20.33
C ILE A 203 -10.76 -14.75 19.68
N SER A 204 -11.57 -13.79 20.10
CA SER A 204 -11.51 -12.38 19.68
C SER A 204 -11.29 -11.50 20.91
N ASP A 205 -10.12 -10.89 21.02
CA ASP A 205 -9.80 -9.93 22.06
C ASP A 205 -10.13 -8.52 21.57
N PHE A 206 -10.88 -7.76 22.37
CA PHE A 206 -11.23 -6.38 22.11
C PHE A 206 -10.65 -5.48 23.20
N LYS A 207 -10.16 -4.29 22.80
CA LYS A 207 -9.66 -3.25 23.71
C LYS A 207 -10.14 -1.88 23.25
N VAL A 208 -10.78 -1.12 24.13
CA VAL A 208 -11.22 0.24 23.85
C VAL A 208 -10.07 1.22 24.07
N LEU A 209 -9.90 2.16 23.14
CA LEU A 209 -8.82 3.15 23.13
C LEU A 209 -9.33 4.55 23.49
N GLU A 210 -10.52 4.93 23.02
CA GLU A 210 -11.17 6.23 23.24
C GLU A 210 -12.68 6.06 23.04
N GLY A 211 -13.50 6.32 24.08
CA GLY A 211 -14.97 6.17 24.03
C GLY A 211 -15.50 4.86 24.66
N GLU A 212 -16.54 4.26 24.06
CA GLU A 212 -17.23 3.06 24.52
C GLU A 212 -17.76 2.15 23.39
N ILE A 213 -17.70 0.83 23.59
CA ILE A 213 -18.30 -0.16 22.67
C ILE A 213 -19.23 -1.13 23.40
N SER A 214 -20.22 -1.66 22.68
CA SER A 214 -20.99 -2.83 23.11
C SER A 214 -20.43 -4.10 22.46
N LEU A 215 -19.97 -5.05 23.27
CA LEU A 215 -19.62 -6.39 22.81
C LEU A 215 -20.80 -7.33 22.98
N HIS A 216 -21.08 -8.14 21.96
CA HIS A 216 -22.17 -9.10 21.95
C HIS A 216 -21.66 -10.52 21.63
N SER A 217 -22.01 -11.48 22.49
CA SER A 217 -21.75 -12.90 22.28
C SER A 217 -22.82 -13.51 21.36
N PRO A 218 -22.50 -14.55 20.56
CA PRO A 218 -23.48 -15.29 19.77
C PRO A 218 -24.60 -15.95 20.60
N LYS A 219 -24.45 -16.02 21.93
CA LYS A 219 -25.45 -16.58 22.85
C LYS A 219 -26.39 -15.53 23.45
N GLY A 220 -26.19 -14.25 23.14
CA GLY A 220 -27.03 -13.14 23.59
C GLY A 220 -26.51 -12.43 24.85
N ASP A 221 -25.34 -12.79 25.37
CA ASP A 221 -24.68 -11.99 26.40
C ASP A 221 -24.16 -10.70 25.77
N SER A 222 -24.23 -9.59 26.51
CA SER A 222 -23.61 -8.34 26.09
C SER A 222 -22.92 -7.63 27.25
N ILE A 223 -21.75 -7.05 27.01
CA ILE A 223 -21.12 -6.11 27.94
C ILE A 223 -20.82 -4.80 27.24
N PHE A 224 -20.83 -3.71 28.01
CA PHE A 224 -20.22 -2.46 27.61
C PHE A 224 -18.77 -2.46 28.06
N LEU A 225 -17.88 -1.97 27.20
CA LEU A 225 -16.49 -1.65 27.54
C LEU A 225 -16.29 -0.15 27.40
N LEU A 226 -15.71 0.45 28.43
CA LEU A 226 -15.28 1.84 28.45
C LEU A 226 -13.80 1.96 28.07
N GLU A 227 -13.32 3.17 27.85
CA GLU A 227 -11.92 3.49 27.59
C GLU A 227 -10.94 2.73 28.49
N ASN A 228 -9.88 2.17 27.88
CA ASN A 228 -8.85 1.35 28.51
C ASN A 228 -9.32 -0.01 29.06
N GLU A 229 -10.61 -0.37 28.95
CA GLU A 229 -11.05 -1.73 29.22
C GLU A 229 -10.78 -2.68 28.04
N SER A 230 -10.67 -3.98 28.38
CA SER A 230 -10.58 -5.07 27.41
C SER A 230 -11.39 -6.29 27.84
N ALA A 231 -11.83 -7.08 26.87
CA ALA A 231 -12.45 -8.37 27.09
C ALA A 231 -12.22 -9.34 25.93
N THR A 232 -12.31 -10.63 26.26
CA THR A 232 -12.07 -11.74 25.35
C THR A 232 -13.40 -12.45 25.06
N LEU A 233 -13.78 -12.50 23.78
CA LEU A 233 -14.95 -13.21 23.26
C LEU A 233 -14.55 -14.57 22.68
N ASN A 234 -15.15 -15.64 23.17
CA ASN A 234 -14.93 -17.01 22.67
C ASN A 234 -16.26 -17.77 22.54
N ASP A 235 -16.21 -18.99 21.99
CA ASP A 235 -17.39 -19.88 21.81
C ASP A 235 -18.17 -20.17 23.10
N TYR A 236 -17.57 -19.93 24.28
CA TYR A 236 -18.18 -20.18 25.58
C TYR A 236 -18.89 -18.94 26.16
N GLY A 237 -18.37 -17.73 25.92
CA GLY A 237 -18.99 -16.47 26.32
C GLY A 237 -18.00 -15.29 26.34
N ILE A 238 -18.28 -14.28 27.16
CA ILE A 238 -17.41 -13.12 27.36
C ILE A 238 -16.59 -13.31 28.65
N SER A 239 -15.27 -13.43 28.51
CA SER A 239 -14.30 -13.50 29.61
C SER A 239 -13.66 -12.13 29.84
N LYS A 240 -13.73 -11.61 31.08
CA LYS A 240 -13.13 -10.29 31.44
C LYS A 240 -11.79 -10.47 32.16
N LYS A 241 -10.79 -9.70 31.69
CA LYS A 241 -9.45 -9.44 32.28
C LYS A 241 -8.44 -10.59 32.28
N ILE A 242 -7.39 -10.48 31.45
CA ILE A 242 -5.94 -10.63 31.77
C ILE A 242 -5.10 -10.24 30.54
N VAL A 243 -3.85 -9.81 30.77
CA VAL A 243 -2.84 -9.42 29.75
C VAL A 243 -2.18 -10.67 29.16
N LEU A 244 -1.88 -10.69 27.85
CA LEU A 244 -1.35 -11.87 27.14
C LEU A 244 0.11 -11.72 26.67
N SER A 245 0.84 -12.84 26.77
CA SER A 245 2.24 -13.04 26.32
C SER A 245 2.31 -13.74 24.95
N ALA A 246 3.50 -13.87 24.35
CA ALA A 246 3.70 -14.34 22.97
C ALA A 246 4.68 -15.54 22.80
N GLU A 247 4.62 -16.17 21.62
CA GLU A 247 5.36 -17.34 21.08
C GLU A 247 5.34 -17.27 19.51
N GLN A 248 6.14 -17.92 18.65
CA GLN A 248 7.46 -18.61 18.70
C GLN A 248 8.34 -18.10 17.51
N PRO A 249 9.68 -18.32 17.48
CA PRO A 249 10.55 -17.90 16.38
C PRO A 249 10.87 -18.97 15.33
N ILE A 250 11.35 -18.54 14.17
CA ILE A 250 11.81 -19.40 13.07
C ILE A 250 13.34 -19.24 12.88
N PRO A 251 14.13 -20.30 12.63
CA PRO A 251 15.59 -20.22 12.58
C PRO A 251 16.13 -19.58 11.28
N PHE A 252 17.24 -18.83 11.40
CA PHE A 252 18.00 -18.28 10.27
C PHE A 252 19.27 -19.10 9.98
N LEU A 253 19.56 -19.35 8.70
CA LEU A 253 20.74 -20.10 8.22
C LEU A 253 21.72 -19.20 7.46
N GLY A 254 23.02 -19.27 7.81
CA GLY A 254 24.09 -18.63 7.04
C GLY A 254 25.42 -18.55 7.81
N LYS A 255 26.38 -19.44 7.49
CA LYS A 255 27.78 -19.35 7.94
C LYS A 255 28.64 -18.67 6.87
N GLU A 256 29.33 -17.60 7.25
CA GLU A 256 30.53 -17.12 6.54
C GLU A 256 31.76 -17.50 7.37
N ASN A 257 32.71 -18.23 6.79
CA ASN A 257 33.83 -18.82 7.52
C ASN A 257 35.01 -17.86 7.78
N ASN A 258 34.81 -16.54 7.72
CA ASN A 258 35.87 -15.54 7.92
C ASN A 258 35.40 -14.30 8.72
N THR A 259 34.43 -14.50 9.61
CA THR A 259 33.80 -13.45 10.42
C THR A 259 33.79 -13.86 11.89
N LEU A 260 34.48 -13.09 12.74
CA LEU A 260 34.38 -13.19 14.20
C LEU A 260 33.03 -12.57 14.63
N ARG A 261 32.34 -13.21 15.57
CA ARG A 261 31.09 -12.70 16.16
C ARG A 261 31.28 -12.57 17.66
N ILE A 262 31.05 -11.36 18.18
CA ILE A 262 31.15 -11.03 19.60
C ILE A 262 29.73 -10.68 20.06
N GLN A 263 29.31 -11.23 21.21
CA GLN A 263 28.00 -10.97 21.82
C GLN A 263 28.17 -10.17 23.12
N THR A 264 27.07 -9.63 23.64
CA THR A 264 27.08 -8.82 24.88
C THR A 264 27.23 -9.65 26.16
N ALA A 265 26.97 -10.97 26.10
CA ALA A 265 27.16 -11.91 27.21
C ALA A 265 26.49 -11.46 28.54
N GLY A 266 25.26 -10.96 28.46
CA GLY A 266 24.49 -10.42 29.58
C GLY A 266 24.68 -8.93 29.83
N LYS A 267 25.69 -8.30 29.20
CA LYS A 267 25.99 -6.86 29.35
C LYS A 267 25.14 -6.00 28.42
N CYS A 268 23.82 -6.13 28.50
CA CYS A 268 22.85 -5.34 27.76
C CYS A 268 21.59 -5.06 28.58
N GLN A 269 21.09 -3.82 28.55
CA GLN A 269 19.85 -3.45 29.26
C GLN A 269 19.20 -2.18 28.69
N SER A 270 18.02 -1.87 29.22
CA SER A 270 17.33 -0.60 29.02
C SER A 270 17.52 0.33 30.22
N ILE A 271 17.47 1.64 30.00
CA ILE A 271 17.32 2.66 31.05
C ILE A 271 16.09 3.53 30.73
N ILE A 272 15.46 4.09 31.77
CA ILE A 272 14.26 4.94 31.63
C ILE A 272 14.43 6.27 32.39
N ARG A 273 14.01 7.37 31.79
CA ARG A 273 14.32 8.74 32.23
C ARG A 273 13.77 9.13 33.61
N ASN A 274 12.74 8.46 34.08
CA ASN A 274 12.15 8.64 35.40
C ASN A 274 12.59 7.59 36.44
N ASP A 275 13.56 6.73 36.10
CA ASP A 275 14.06 5.61 36.91
C ASP A 275 12.99 4.58 37.36
N GLU A 276 11.78 4.61 36.80
CA GLU A 276 10.71 3.64 37.11
C GLU A 276 10.94 2.30 36.39
N ILE A 277 11.89 1.50 36.88
CA ILE A 277 12.32 0.21 36.29
C ILE A 277 11.17 -0.80 36.05
N ALA A 278 10.03 -0.66 36.72
CA ALA A 278 8.85 -1.49 36.49
C ALA A 278 8.22 -1.32 35.09
N TYR A 279 8.62 -0.30 34.33
CA TYR A 279 8.24 -0.09 32.93
C TYR A 279 9.32 -0.51 31.93
N LEU A 280 10.29 -1.30 32.39
CA LEU A 280 11.31 -1.98 31.62
C LEU A 280 11.13 -3.49 31.81
N ASP A 281 11.54 -4.24 30.79
CA ASP A 281 11.50 -5.70 30.77
C ASP A 281 12.87 -6.19 30.30
N GLN A 282 13.44 -7.16 31.01
CA GLN A 282 14.83 -7.60 30.83
C GLN A 282 15.05 -8.32 29.49
N ASP A 283 14.00 -8.91 28.91
CA ASP A 283 14.08 -9.57 27.60
C ASP A 283 14.19 -8.55 26.45
N PHE A 284 14.03 -7.24 26.75
CA PHE A 284 13.95 -6.20 25.74
C PHE A 284 14.93 -5.03 25.98
N LEU A 285 15.63 -4.68 24.91
CA LEU A 285 16.35 -3.43 24.74
C LEU A 285 15.40 -2.37 24.17
N MET A 286 14.70 -1.70 25.08
CA MET A 286 13.64 -0.74 24.83
C MET A 286 14.18 0.65 24.49
N VAL A 287 13.61 1.27 23.45
CA VAL A 287 14.01 2.60 22.97
C VAL A 287 12.77 3.43 22.64
N LYS A 288 12.65 4.59 23.31
CA LYS A 288 11.58 5.58 23.09
C LYS A 288 12.14 6.98 23.28
N LEU A 289 11.83 7.89 22.36
CA LEU A 289 11.96 9.32 22.59
C LEU A 289 10.61 9.85 23.08
N ASP A 290 10.59 10.37 24.29
CA ASP A 290 9.45 11.03 24.91
C ASP A 290 9.87 12.47 25.28
N THR A 291 9.10 13.44 24.82
CA THR A 291 9.35 14.88 25.05
C THR A 291 8.27 15.51 25.94
N GLY A 292 7.44 14.68 26.61
CA GLY A 292 6.39 15.11 27.52
C GLY A 292 6.89 15.54 28.91
N SER A 293 5.94 15.95 29.76
CA SER A 293 6.21 16.49 31.10
C SER A 293 6.57 15.44 32.16
N ASN A 294 6.27 14.16 31.92
CA ASN A 294 6.75 13.03 32.73
C ASN A 294 7.40 12.01 31.75
N PRO A 295 8.66 12.23 31.35
CA PRO A 295 9.22 11.57 30.17
C PRO A 295 9.48 10.08 30.43
N TYR A 296 8.77 9.22 29.71
CA TYR A 296 9.08 7.79 29.61
C TYR A 296 10.12 7.53 28.50
N GLU A 297 11.08 8.45 28.34
CA GLU A 297 12.21 8.34 27.41
C GLU A 297 13.04 7.11 27.83
N ARG A 298 13.33 6.22 26.87
CA ARG A 298 14.08 4.98 27.08
C ARG A 298 15.24 4.89 26.10
N ARG A 299 16.38 4.41 26.60
CA ARG A 299 17.59 4.14 25.81
C ARG A 299 18.05 2.72 26.09
N ALA A 300 18.56 2.05 25.06
CA ALA A 300 19.22 0.76 25.23
C ALA A 300 20.73 0.96 25.33
N LEU A 301 21.34 0.26 26.28
CA LEU A 301 22.77 0.19 26.52
C LEU A 301 23.24 -1.24 26.30
N PHE A 302 24.37 -1.41 25.64
CA PHE A 302 24.98 -2.73 25.48
C PHE A 302 26.49 -2.64 25.27
N ASN A 303 27.23 -3.57 25.88
CA ASN A 303 28.69 -3.57 25.90
C ASN A 303 29.25 -4.86 25.31
N PHE A 304 30.25 -4.73 24.45
CA PHE A 304 31.04 -5.84 23.96
C PHE A 304 32.41 -5.81 24.62
N LYS A 305 32.81 -6.94 25.22
CA LYS A 305 34.17 -7.17 25.71
C LYS A 305 34.88 -8.14 24.77
N GLU A 306 36.06 -7.78 24.29
CA GLU A 306 36.95 -8.68 23.57
C GLU A 306 38.39 -8.18 23.70
N ASP A 307 39.25 -9.04 24.25
CA ASP A 307 40.63 -8.73 24.60
C ASP A 307 41.64 -9.16 23.49
N GLN A 308 41.19 -9.90 22.46
CA GLN A 308 42.08 -10.58 21.48
C GLN A 308 41.82 -10.23 20.00
N VAL A 309 41.23 -9.07 19.69
CA VAL A 309 41.06 -8.62 18.29
C VAL A 309 42.28 -7.85 17.78
N ASP A 310 42.88 -8.36 16.71
CA ASP A 310 43.85 -7.61 15.90
C ASP A 310 43.13 -6.68 14.92
N TRP A 311 42.86 -5.45 15.39
CA TRP A 311 42.19 -4.40 14.63
C TRP A 311 42.88 -4.02 13.31
N SER A 312 44.18 -4.33 13.13
CA SER A 312 44.88 -4.08 11.87
C SER A 312 44.39 -4.98 10.73
N LYS A 313 43.91 -6.19 11.05
CA LYS A 313 43.40 -7.16 10.08
C LYS A 313 41.92 -6.99 9.73
N ILE A 314 41.14 -6.30 10.58
CA ILE A 314 39.70 -6.14 10.35
C ILE A 314 39.44 -5.22 9.16
N LYS A 315 38.76 -5.74 8.13
CA LYS A 315 38.34 -4.96 6.94
C LYS A 315 36.96 -4.35 7.09
N LYS A 316 36.08 -5.00 7.85
CA LYS A 316 34.68 -4.58 8.04
C LYS A 316 34.21 -4.86 9.48
N SER A 317 33.36 -3.98 9.98
CA SER A 317 32.64 -4.14 11.25
C SER A 317 31.17 -3.87 11.05
N ARG A 318 30.32 -4.71 11.63
CA ARG A 318 28.87 -4.64 11.49
C ARG A 318 28.22 -4.94 12.83
N LEU A 319 27.39 -4.04 13.33
CA LEU A 319 26.53 -4.31 14.48
C LEU A 319 25.17 -4.84 14.00
N ARG A 320 24.73 -5.95 14.58
CA ARG A 320 23.41 -6.56 14.35
C ARG A 320 22.55 -6.41 15.60
N LEU A 321 21.31 -5.97 15.41
CA LEU A 321 20.26 -5.88 16.42
C LEU A 321 19.00 -6.56 15.89
N ASN A 322 18.35 -7.41 16.69
CA ASN A 322 17.12 -8.08 16.27
C ASN A 322 15.91 -7.34 16.83
N LEU A 323 15.16 -6.66 15.97
CA LEU A 323 13.90 -5.98 16.29
C LEU A 323 12.84 -7.01 16.68
N VAL A 324 12.16 -6.78 17.80
CA VAL A 324 11.12 -7.66 18.36
C VAL A 324 9.97 -6.81 18.94
N PRO A 325 8.72 -7.30 18.94
CA PRO A 325 7.61 -6.62 19.58
C PRO A 325 7.67 -6.80 21.10
N CYS A 326 7.62 -5.70 21.87
CA CYS A 326 7.47 -5.73 23.34
C CYS A 326 6.04 -5.45 23.83
N GLY A 327 5.07 -5.27 22.92
CA GLY A 327 3.66 -5.00 23.26
C GLY A 327 3.35 -3.64 23.90
N VAL A 328 4.33 -2.75 24.08
CA VAL A 328 4.14 -1.46 24.77
C VAL A 328 3.91 -0.30 23.79
N GLY A 329 2.70 0.26 23.83
CA GLY A 329 2.28 1.45 23.06
C GLY A 329 1.87 1.15 21.61
N HIS A 330 1.40 2.19 20.90
CA HIS A 330 0.71 2.03 19.61
C HIS A 330 1.53 2.45 18.40
N ARG A 331 1.55 1.59 17.36
CA ARG A 331 2.29 1.79 16.09
C ARG A 331 1.74 2.91 15.23
N VAL A 332 0.43 3.14 15.29
CA VAL A 332 -0.26 4.20 14.53
C VAL A 332 0.12 5.61 15.01
N TYR A 333 0.53 5.77 16.28
CA TYR A 333 1.04 7.03 16.84
C TYR A 333 2.55 7.24 16.59
N LEU A 334 3.13 6.48 15.67
CA LEU A 334 4.48 6.70 15.17
C LEU A 334 4.45 7.41 13.81
N PRO A 335 5.44 8.26 13.50
CA PRO A 335 5.67 8.69 12.13
C PRO A 335 5.90 7.48 11.22
N LYS A 336 5.58 7.63 9.92
CA LYS A 336 5.74 6.54 8.92
C LYS A 336 7.13 5.92 8.93
N THR A 337 8.15 6.73 9.22
CA THR A 337 9.55 6.34 9.34
C THR A 337 10.11 6.81 10.68
N ASN A 338 10.73 5.90 11.45
CA ASN A 338 11.29 6.16 12.77
C ASN A 338 12.81 6.12 12.69
N ARG A 339 13.49 7.18 13.17
CA ARG A 339 14.96 7.31 13.06
C ARG A 339 15.65 6.95 14.35
N PHE A 340 16.81 6.30 14.24
CA PHE A 340 17.63 5.87 15.35
C PHE A 340 19.09 6.29 15.17
N LYS A 341 19.76 6.54 16.29
CA LYS A 341 21.18 6.86 16.37
C LYS A 341 21.87 5.89 17.32
N LEU A 342 23.00 5.36 16.85
CA LEU A 342 23.90 4.50 17.60
C LEU A 342 25.17 5.29 17.95
N TYR A 343 25.40 5.47 19.24
CA TYR A 343 26.63 6.06 19.76
C TYR A 343 27.52 4.98 20.40
N ALA A 344 28.82 5.23 20.47
CA ALA A 344 29.80 4.33 21.05
C ALA A 344 30.80 5.04 21.97
N LEU A 345 31.26 4.30 22.98
CA LEU A 345 32.18 4.69 24.03
C LEU A 345 33.19 3.56 24.26
N ALA A 346 34.48 3.90 24.28
CA ALA A 346 35.55 2.96 24.53
C ALA A 346 35.98 3.01 26.00
N GLY A 347 36.15 1.86 26.64
CA GLY A 347 36.67 1.77 28.01
C GLY A 347 35.75 2.32 29.10
N PHE A 348 34.43 2.33 28.89
CA PHE A 348 33.48 2.75 29.94
C PHE A 348 33.49 1.76 31.12
N THR A 349 34.03 2.20 32.26
CA THR A 349 34.08 1.41 33.50
C THR A 349 32.77 1.50 34.26
N GLY A 350 32.22 0.35 34.70
CA GLY A 350 30.95 0.29 35.45
C GLY A 350 29.88 -0.63 34.84
N VAL A 351 30.23 -1.38 33.79
CA VAL A 351 29.32 -2.35 33.15
C VAL A 351 28.95 -3.51 34.07
N GLU A 352 29.85 -3.92 34.96
CA GLU A 352 29.60 -4.98 35.96
C GLU A 352 28.58 -4.57 37.04
N SER A 353 28.27 -3.28 37.18
CA SER A 353 27.28 -2.75 38.13
C SER A 353 26.02 -2.26 37.43
N TRP A 354 25.66 -2.88 36.30
CA TRP A 354 24.50 -2.47 35.51
C TRP A 354 23.14 -2.88 36.10
N GLU A 355 23.09 -3.77 37.10
CA GLU A 355 21.85 -4.10 37.82
C GLU A 355 21.16 -2.84 38.38
N ASN A 356 20.00 -2.48 37.80
CA ASN A 356 19.20 -1.30 38.16
C ASN A 356 19.90 0.06 37.93
N LEU A 357 20.75 0.16 36.90
CA LEU A 357 21.42 1.41 36.51
C LEU A 357 20.42 2.55 36.26
N LYS A 358 20.61 3.69 36.94
CA LYS A 358 19.75 4.86 36.77
C LYS A 358 20.15 5.72 35.58
N TRP A 359 19.19 6.51 35.10
CA TRP A 359 19.39 7.42 33.97
C TRP A 359 20.55 8.40 34.17
N GLY A 360 20.69 8.96 35.36
CA GLY A 360 21.75 9.93 35.68
C GLY A 360 23.14 9.31 35.88
N GLU A 361 23.21 7.99 36.07
CA GLU A 361 24.45 7.21 36.26
C GLU A 361 24.93 6.60 34.94
N ALA A 362 24.01 6.44 33.98
CA ALA A 362 24.28 5.94 32.65
C ALA A 362 25.15 6.89 31.79
N PRO A 363 25.93 6.35 30.84
CA PRO A 363 26.70 7.17 29.92
C PRO A 363 25.79 8.04 29.04
N THR A 364 26.19 9.30 28.81
CA THR A 364 25.46 10.24 27.98
C THR A 364 25.87 10.16 26.51
N THR A 365 25.00 10.62 25.62
CA THR A 365 25.29 10.74 24.18
C THR A 365 26.28 11.85 23.84
N GLU A 366 26.58 12.74 24.79
CA GLU A 366 27.45 13.91 24.62
C GLU A 366 28.93 13.55 24.79
N SER A 367 29.23 12.55 25.63
CA SER A 367 30.57 11.97 25.77
C SER A 367 30.86 10.86 24.74
N ALA A 368 29.85 10.45 23.97
CA ALA A 368 29.90 9.30 23.06
C ALA A 368 30.08 9.71 21.59
N THR A 369 30.79 8.89 20.81
CA THR A 369 30.97 9.10 19.36
C THR A 369 29.77 8.55 18.61
N LEU A 370 29.15 9.33 17.72
CA LEU A 370 28.06 8.85 16.86
C LEU A 370 28.63 7.97 15.73
N VAL A 371 28.34 6.66 15.79
CA VAL A 371 28.90 5.66 14.87
C VAL A 371 27.90 5.10 13.86
N GLY A 372 26.59 5.32 14.04
CA GLY A 372 25.60 4.79 13.11
C GLY A 372 24.23 5.47 13.18
N ARG A 373 23.47 5.30 12.10
CA ARG A 373 22.06 5.68 11.97
C ARG A 373 21.32 4.58 11.21
N PHE A 374 20.03 4.41 11.52
CA PHE A 374 19.12 3.57 10.73
C PHE A 374 17.69 4.06 10.86
N GLU A 375 16.82 3.57 9.99
CA GLU A 375 15.39 3.88 9.98
C GLU A 375 14.56 2.60 10.10
N ILE A 376 13.46 2.65 10.85
CA ILE A 376 12.45 1.59 10.94
C ILE A 376 11.11 2.15 10.46
N PRO A 377 10.52 1.63 9.37
CA PRO A 377 9.15 1.95 8.97
C PRO A 377 8.17 1.53 10.07
N ARG A 378 7.13 2.31 10.37
CA ARG A 378 6.12 1.93 11.37
C ARG A 378 5.46 0.57 11.10
N SER A 379 5.44 0.15 9.83
CA SER A 379 4.92 -1.13 9.35
C SER A 379 5.81 -2.34 9.69
N GLN A 380 7.00 -2.17 10.26
CA GLN A 380 7.93 -3.26 10.59
C GLN A 380 7.94 -3.56 12.11
N GLU A 381 7.66 -4.80 12.50
CA GLU A 381 7.66 -5.25 13.91
C GLU A 381 8.83 -6.18 14.27
N LYS A 382 9.27 -6.99 13.32
CA LYS A 382 10.35 -7.97 13.48
C LYS A 382 11.39 -7.78 12.38
N GLY A 383 12.63 -8.18 12.63
CA GLY A 383 13.69 -8.22 11.61
C GLY A 383 15.08 -7.96 12.18
N SER A 384 16.11 -8.18 11.36
CA SER A 384 17.51 -7.96 11.76
C SER A 384 18.00 -6.61 11.23
N ILE A 385 18.10 -5.62 12.12
CA ILE A 385 18.70 -4.32 11.82
C ILE A 385 20.20 -4.49 11.78
N THR A 386 20.82 -4.03 10.69
CA THR A 386 22.25 -4.19 10.42
C THR A 386 22.87 -2.82 10.20
N ILE A 387 23.89 -2.51 10.98
CA ILE A 387 24.58 -1.20 11.01
C ILE A 387 26.03 -1.45 10.60
N GLU A 388 26.36 -1.11 9.35
CA GLU A 388 27.69 -1.22 8.76
C GLU A 388 28.05 0.18 8.24
N SER A 389 29.04 0.82 8.87
CA SER A 389 29.42 2.23 8.63
C SER A 389 30.93 2.41 8.76
N ASN A 390 31.48 3.46 8.13
CA ASN A 390 32.91 3.77 8.24
C ASN A 390 33.23 4.28 9.65
N GLU A 391 32.34 5.09 10.22
CA GLU A 391 32.47 5.68 11.55
C GLU A 391 32.57 4.61 12.65
N LEU A 392 31.83 3.49 12.52
CA LEU A 392 31.94 2.35 13.43
C LEU A 392 33.31 1.67 13.30
N LEU A 393 33.77 1.43 12.07
CA LEU A 393 35.05 0.76 11.81
C LEU A 393 36.25 1.60 12.27
N GLU A 394 36.21 2.90 11.98
CA GLU A 394 37.22 3.87 12.42
C GLU A 394 37.26 3.98 13.94
N PHE A 395 36.11 4.12 14.59
CA PHE A 395 36.00 4.20 16.05
C PHE A 395 36.58 2.97 16.76
N LEU A 396 36.27 1.76 16.28
CA LEU A 396 36.80 0.52 16.86
C LEU A 396 38.34 0.46 16.69
N LYS A 397 38.85 0.83 15.50
CA LYS A 397 40.30 0.85 15.22
C LYS A 397 41.07 1.92 15.98
N SER A 398 40.50 3.10 16.18
CA SER A 398 41.20 4.24 16.77
C SER A 398 41.37 4.15 18.29
N ASN A 399 40.46 3.47 18.97
CA ASN A 399 40.43 3.45 20.43
C ASN A 399 41.15 2.24 21.06
N ASN A 400 41.26 1.11 20.35
CA ASN A 400 41.97 -0.11 20.77
C ASN A 400 41.74 -0.49 22.25
N ALA A 401 40.48 -0.43 22.68
CA ALA A 401 40.03 -0.81 24.00
C ALA A 401 39.63 -2.29 24.05
N SER A 402 39.59 -2.86 25.26
CA SER A 402 39.03 -4.18 25.56
C SER A 402 37.50 -4.19 25.64
N GLU A 403 36.88 -3.04 25.92
CA GLU A 403 35.43 -2.90 26.12
C GLU A 403 34.86 -1.71 25.35
N TYR A 404 33.76 -1.97 24.64
CA TYR A 404 33.04 -0.99 23.82
C TYR A 404 31.57 -0.96 24.22
N THR A 405 31.15 0.14 24.85
CA THR A 405 29.76 0.39 25.24
C THR A 405 29.06 1.20 24.15
N PHE A 406 27.87 0.76 23.78
CA PHE A 406 27.02 1.41 22.80
C PHE A 406 25.75 1.96 23.47
N ILE A 407 25.29 3.11 22.98
CA ILE A 407 24.03 3.75 23.38
C ILE A 407 23.15 3.83 22.15
N LEU A 408 21.99 3.19 22.19
CA LEU A 408 20.98 3.27 21.15
C LEU A 408 19.84 4.19 21.58
N THR A 409 19.59 5.20 20.76
CA THR A 409 18.56 6.22 20.98
C THR A 409 17.67 6.37 19.76
N ARG A 410 16.42 6.79 19.98
CA ARG A 410 15.48 7.17 18.93
C ARG A 410 15.52 8.69 18.76
N GLU A 411 15.50 9.16 17.52
CA GLU A 411 15.54 10.59 17.16
C GLU A 411 14.16 11.16 16.82
N THR A 412 13.24 10.34 16.30
CA THR A 412 11.86 10.76 16.05
C THR A 412 10.99 10.58 17.30
N SER A 413 10.27 11.62 17.71
CA SER A 413 9.20 11.51 18.70
C SER A 413 8.00 10.75 18.13
N GLU A 414 7.07 10.40 19.02
CA GLU A 414 5.71 10.01 18.64
C GLU A 414 4.88 11.17 18.10
N THR A 415 3.83 10.87 17.33
CA THR A 415 2.89 11.86 16.75
C THR A 415 1.71 12.16 17.67
N ARG A 416 1.45 11.28 18.64
CA ARG A 416 0.51 11.42 19.77
C ARG A 416 1.09 10.66 20.97
N GLY A 417 0.61 10.95 22.18
CA GLY A 417 1.00 10.21 23.38
C GLY A 417 0.75 8.70 23.25
N SER A 418 1.47 7.91 24.04
CA SER A 418 1.35 6.44 24.08
C SER A 418 1.73 5.71 22.77
N GLY A 419 2.57 6.33 21.94
CA GLY A 419 3.19 5.68 20.79
C GLY A 419 4.19 4.57 21.20
N MET A 420 4.31 3.58 20.32
CA MET A 420 5.04 2.34 20.56
C MET A 420 6.52 2.56 20.96
N VAL A 421 6.92 1.86 22.01
CA VAL A 421 8.32 1.62 22.39
C VAL A 421 8.91 0.61 21.42
N HIS A 422 9.97 0.98 20.69
CA HIS A 422 10.67 -0.02 19.88
C HIS A 422 11.53 -0.88 20.79
N ALA A 423 11.56 -2.19 20.56
CA ALA A 423 12.37 -3.11 21.35
C ALA A 423 13.27 -3.95 20.44
N PHE A 424 14.48 -4.20 20.91
CA PHE A 424 15.38 -5.19 20.33
C PHE A 424 15.57 -6.32 21.34
N ALA A 425 15.87 -7.53 20.88
CA ALA A 425 16.16 -8.63 21.79
C ALA A 425 17.35 -8.29 22.69
N SER A 426 17.24 -8.59 23.99
CA SER A 426 18.38 -8.69 24.89
C SER A 426 19.03 -10.07 24.78
N ASP A 427 20.07 -10.34 25.57
CA ASP A 427 20.65 -11.68 25.70
C ASP A 427 19.75 -12.68 26.48
N SER A 428 18.74 -12.22 27.23
CA SER A 428 17.77 -13.10 27.92
C SER A 428 16.54 -13.43 27.06
N HIS A 429 16.30 -12.69 25.98
CA HIS A 429 15.10 -12.84 25.15
C HIS A 429 14.93 -14.30 24.66
N PRO A 430 13.78 -14.94 24.93
CA PRO A 430 13.62 -16.39 24.77
C PRO A 430 13.74 -16.86 23.31
N GLU A 431 13.50 -15.96 22.35
CA GLU A 431 13.30 -16.32 20.95
C GLU A 431 14.38 -15.82 19.97
N ALA A 432 15.21 -14.86 20.38
CA ALA A 432 16.05 -14.10 19.47
C ALA A 432 17.32 -13.64 20.17
N SER A 433 18.46 -13.71 19.49
CA SER A 433 19.74 -13.32 20.09
C SER A 433 19.84 -11.81 20.29
N GLY A 434 20.51 -11.41 21.38
CA GLY A 434 20.86 -10.03 21.67
C GLY A 434 21.86 -9.41 20.69
N PRO A 435 22.33 -8.17 20.98
CA PRO A 435 23.25 -7.45 20.13
C PRO A 435 24.50 -8.27 19.77
N THR A 436 24.86 -8.26 18.49
CA THR A 436 26.02 -9.01 17.99
C THR A 436 26.90 -8.12 17.12
N LEU A 437 28.19 -8.04 17.45
CA LEU A 437 29.20 -7.37 16.65
C LEU A 437 29.89 -8.40 15.75
N GLU A 438 29.73 -8.25 14.43
CA GLU A 438 30.35 -9.07 13.39
C GLU A 438 31.58 -8.34 12.82
N LEU A 439 32.76 -8.96 12.90
CA LEU A 439 34.02 -8.43 12.39
C LEU A 439 34.60 -9.35 11.31
N SER A 440 34.89 -8.84 10.12
CA SER A 440 35.40 -9.63 8.99
C SER A 440 36.84 -9.25 8.61
N PHE A 441 37.66 -10.28 8.34
CA PHE A 441 39.12 -10.19 8.15
C PHE A 441 39.59 -10.01 6.69
#